data_AF-A0A626LTM9-F1
#
_entry.id   AF-A0A626LTM9-F1
#
_cell.length_a   1.000
_cell.length_b   1.000
_cell.length_c   1.000
_cell.angle_alpha   90.00
_cell.angle_beta   90.00
_cell.angle_gamma   90.00
#
_symmetry.space_group_name_H-M   'P 1'
#
loop_
_entity.id
_entity.type
_entity.pdbx_description
1 polymer ?
#
loop_
_entity_poly.entity_id
_entity_poly.type
_entity_poly.pdbx_seq_one_letter_code
_entity_poly.pdbx_strand_id
1 'polypeptide(L)'
;MFLFISFGATAECWVVGDMRGISYSERNNFHPEEDGFSGTFIIKTSGEDASITYSGTDAGGMAYKALSKNSIIGIGANGETQRVIDSWVIHPTGTVLMSKTISGYGNMDSTKAFVGKVKRKC
;
A
#
# COMPACT_ATOMS: atom_id res chain seq x y z
N MET A 1 1.88 29.35 34.18
CA MET A 1 0.88 28.62 33.37
C MET A 1 1.56 28.17 32.08
N PHE A 2 2.10 26.94 32.04
CA PHE A 2 2.67 26.37 30.82
C PHE A 2 1.52 25.80 29.97
N LEU A 3 1.21 26.42 28.83
CA LEU A 3 0.32 25.84 27.83
C LEU A 3 1.05 24.67 27.15
N PHE A 4 0.69 23.44 27.50
CA PHE A 4 1.02 22.27 26.70
C PHE A 4 0.12 22.27 25.46
N ILE A 5 0.65 22.77 24.35
CA ILE A 5 0.02 22.61 23.04
C ILE A 5 0.18 21.13 22.69
N SER A 6 -0.87 20.34 22.90
CA SER A 6 -0.94 18.96 22.44
C SER A 6 -0.96 19.00 20.92
N PHE A 7 0.19 18.77 20.28
CA PHE A 7 0.25 18.44 18.87
C PHE A 7 -0.40 17.06 18.73
N GLY A 8 -1.71 17.05 18.50
CA GLY A 8 -2.42 15.82 18.18
C GLY A 8 -1.74 15.21 16.96
N ALA A 9 -1.14 14.03 17.13
CA ALA A 9 -0.72 13.22 16.01
C ALA A 9 -1.94 13.04 15.11
N THR A 10 -1.91 13.60 13.90
CA THR A 10 -3.02 13.48 12.94
C THR A 10 -2.99 12.06 12.41
N ALA A 11 -3.64 11.16 13.15
CA ALA A 11 -3.87 9.81 12.69
C ALA A 11 -4.90 9.87 11.56
N GLU A 12 -4.53 9.38 10.39
CA GLU A 12 -5.47 9.23 9.28
C GLU A 12 -5.81 7.77 9.09
N CYS A 13 -7.01 7.52 8.58
CA CYS A 13 -7.49 6.19 8.26
C CYS A 13 -8.37 6.18 7.01
N TRP A 14 -8.09 5.25 6.11
CA TRP A 14 -8.84 5.05 4.88
C TRP A 14 -9.17 3.59 4.66
N VAL A 15 -10.39 3.35 4.18
CA VAL A 15 -10.78 2.09 3.57
C VAL A 15 -10.73 2.29 2.05
N VAL A 16 -9.86 1.55 1.38
CA VAL A 16 -9.59 1.64 -0.05
C VAL A 16 -10.08 0.37 -0.73
N GLY A 17 -10.68 0.50 -1.91
CA GLY A 17 -11.11 -0.63 -2.74
C GLY A 17 -11.08 -0.27 -4.22
N ASP A 18 -11.63 -1.15 -5.05
CA ASP A 18 -11.60 -1.06 -6.52
C ASP A 18 -10.19 -0.90 -7.10
N MET A 19 -9.19 -1.51 -6.46
CA MET A 19 -7.82 -1.46 -6.95
C MET A 19 -7.72 -2.28 -8.24
N ARG A 20 -7.53 -1.61 -9.37
CA ARG A 20 -7.41 -2.20 -10.72
C ARG A 20 -6.27 -1.53 -11.49
N GLY A 21 -5.68 -2.26 -12.42
CA GLY A 21 -4.72 -1.70 -13.35
C GLY A 21 -4.00 -2.79 -14.11
N ILE A 22 -2.72 -2.57 -14.38
CA ILE A 22 -1.90 -3.49 -15.17
C ILE A 22 -0.83 -4.12 -14.27
N SER A 23 -0.61 -5.41 -14.45
CA SER A 23 0.58 -6.09 -13.95
C SER A 23 1.41 -6.70 -15.07
N TYR A 24 2.69 -6.92 -14.75
CA TYR A 24 3.64 -7.66 -15.56
C TYR A 24 4.23 -8.71 -14.64
N SER A 25 4.06 -10.00 -14.95
CA SER A 25 4.44 -11.08 -14.05
C SER A 25 5.25 -12.16 -14.76
N GLU A 26 6.17 -12.81 -14.05
CA GLU A 26 7.04 -13.87 -14.58
C GLU A 26 6.22 -15.02 -15.16
N ARG A 27 5.10 -15.39 -14.51
CA ARG A 27 4.14 -16.41 -15.00
C ARG A 27 3.58 -16.13 -16.40
N ASN A 28 3.59 -14.87 -16.84
CA ASN A 28 3.11 -14.42 -18.15
C ASN A 28 4.25 -13.82 -19.00
N ASN A 29 5.50 -14.21 -18.75
CA ASN A 29 6.70 -13.68 -19.42
C ASN A 29 6.76 -12.15 -19.42
N PHE A 30 6.26 -11.52 -18.35
CA PHE A 30 6.15 -10.07 -18.22
C PHE A 30 5.38 -9.38 -19.36
N HIS A 31 4.43 -10.06 -19.99
CA HIS A 31 3.43 -9.37 -20.81
C HIS A 31 2.42 -8.63 -19.92
N PRO A 32 1.91 -7.46 -20.37
CA PRO A 32 0.91 -6.73 -19.62
C PRO A 32 -0.38 -7.56 -19.49
N GLU A 33 -0.94 -7.60 -18.29
CA GLU A 33 -2.22 -8.23 -17.98
C GLU A 33 -3.09 -7.30 -17.13
N GLU A 34 -4.41 -7.30 -17.37
CA GLU A 34 -5.34 -6.64 -16.46
C GLU A 34 -5.39 -7.40 -15.13
N ASP A 35 -5.22 -6.67 -14.03
CA ASP A 35 -5.16 -7.25 -12.69
C ASP A 35 -5.81 -6.31 -11.66
N GLY A 36 -6.04 -6.83 -10.46
CA GLY A 36 -6.42 -6.02 -9.31
C GLY A 36 -6.87 -6.83 -8.12
N PHE A 37 -7.11 -6.13 -7.02
CA PHE A 37 -7.57 -6.75 -5.79
C PHE A 37 -9.09 -6.72 -5.68
N SER A 38 -9.68 -7.83 -5.26
CA SER A 38 -11.13 -7.95 -5.04
C SER A 38 -11.57 -7.45 -3.66
N GLY A 39 -10.67 -7.43 -2.68
CA GLY A 39 -10.93 -6.99 -1.32
C GLY A 39 -10.72 -5.49 -1.08
N THR A 40 -10.66 -5.13 0.19
CA THR A 40 -10.40 -3.74 0.62
C THR A 40 -9.12 -3.64 1.42
N PHE A 41 -8.40 -2.55 1.26
CA PHE A 41 -7.26 -2.20 2.09
C PHE A 41 -7.69 -1.23 3.19
N ILE A 42 -7.26 -1.46 4.43
CA ILE A 42 -7.36 -0.47 5.50
C ILE A 42 -5.99 0.13 5.69
N ILE A 43 -5.85 1.41 5.39
CA ILE A 43 -4.61 2.16 5.47
C ILE A 43 -4.70 3.11 6.65
N LYS A 44 -3.73 3.05 7.56
CA LYS A 44 -3.60 3.97 8.69
C LYS A 44 -2.22 4.60 8.68
N THR A 45 -2.14 5.89 9.00
CA THR A 45 -0.88 6.62 9.16
C THR A 45 -0.92 7.45 10.43
N SER A 46 0.19 7.51 11.17
CA SER A 46 0.34 8.35 12.36
C SER A 46 1.79 8.82 12.46
N GLY A 47 2.04 10.09 12.13
CA GLY A 47 3.40 10.60 11.99
C GLY A 47 4.13 9.87 10.87
N GLU A 48 5.26 9.24 11.18
CA GLU A 48 6.06 8.43 10.25
C GLU A 48 5.63 6.96 10.19
N ASP A 49 4.74 6.53 11.08
CA ASP A 49 4.27 5.14 11.13
C ASP A 49 3.07 4.94 10.20
N ALA A 50 3.04 3.77 9.56
CA ALA A 50 1.93 3.36 8.72
C ALA A 50 1.61 1.87 8.92
N SER A 51 0.37 1.50 8.62
CA SER A 51 -0.05 0.09 8.54
C SER A 51 -1.06 -0.07 7.41
N ILE A 52 -0.93 -1.15 6.64
CA ILE A 52 -1.90 -1.53 5.62
C ILE A 52 -2.32 -2.97 5.89
N THR A 53 -3.62 -3.21 6.03
CA THR A 53 -4.20 -4.55 6.09
C THR A 53 -5.07 -4.82 4.87
N TYR A 54 -5.09 -6.05 4.39
CA TYR A 54 -5.94 -6.47 3.28
C TYR A 54 -7.09 -7.33 3.81
N SER A 55 -8.32 -6.91 3.57
CA SER A 55 -9.54 -7.60 4.03
C SER A 55 -9.50 -7.97 5.52
N GLY A 56 -8.87 -7.13 6.34
CA GLY A 56 -8.75 -7.32 7.79
C GLY A 56 -7.56 -8.19 8.24
N THR A 57 -6.81 -8.78 7.32
CA THR A 57 -5.60 -9.57 7.63
C THR A 57 -4.34 -8.77 7.33
N ASP A 58 -3.23 -9.15 7.98
CA ASP A 58 -1.92 -8.61 7.64
C ASP A 58 -1.64 -8.71 6.14
N ALA A 59 -1.02 -7.67 5.56
CA ALA A 59 -0.75 -7.57 4.13
C ALA A 59 0.52 -8.34 3.72
N GLY A 60 0.78 -9.48 4.37
CA GLY A 60 1.84 -10.42 3.98
C GLY A 60 3.23 -10.08 4.53
N GLY A 61 3.35 -9.66 5.79
CA GLY A 61 4.63 -9.44 6.47
C GLY A 61 5.35 -8.16 6.03
N MET A 62 4.62 -7.19 5.50
CA MET A 62 5.16 -5.92 5.01
C MET A 62 5.35 -4.93 6.17
N ALA A 63 6.49 -4.27 6.23
CA ALA A 63 6.72 -3.13 7.09
C ALA A 63 6.40 -1.84 6.32
N TYR A 64 5.59 -0.95 6.91
CA TYR A 64 5.16 0.28 6.25
C TYR A 64 5.65 1.52 7.00
N LYS A 65 6.00 2.55 6.22
CA LYS A 65 6.32 3.89 6.73
C LYS A 65 5.56 4.95 5.97
N ALA A 66 5.05 5.94 6.68
CA ALA A 66 4.45 7.13 6.11
C ALA A 66 5.57 8.12 5.75
N LEU A 67 5.64 8.50 4.48
CA LEU A 67 6.50 9.60 4.00
C LEU A 67 5.80 10.95 4.18
N SER A 68 4.48 10.93 4.19
CA SER A 68 3.59 12.02 4.55
C SER A 68 2.25 11.43 4.99
N LYS A 69 1.30 12.28 5.40
CA LYS A 69 -0.03 11.81 5.80
C LYS A 69 -0.69 10.89 4.76
N ASN A 70 -0.46 11.13 3.47
CA ASN A 70 -1.16 10.43 2.39
C ASN A 70 -0.23 9.67 1.44
N SER A 71 1.06 9.53 1.78
CA SER A 71 2.06 8.83 0.96
C SER A 71 2.81 7.82 1.81
N ILE A 72 2.81 6.55 1.41
CA ILE A 72 3.30 5.42 2.20
C ILE A 72 4.20 4.57 1.32
N ILE A 73 5.26 4.02 1.93
CA ILE A 73 6.10 2.99 1.34
C ILE A 73 6.04 1.73 2.19
N GLY A 74 5.89 0.59 1.53
CA GLY A 74 5.92 -0.74 2.13
C GLY A 74 7.15 -1.51 1.67
N ILE A 75 7.81 -2.20 2.59
CA ILE A 75 8.94 -3.08 2.30
C ILE A 75 8.71 -4.42 3.01
N GLY A 76 8.75 -5.50 2.22
CA GLY A 76 8.78 -6.87 2.70
C GLY A 76 10.09 -7.52 2.26
N ALA A 77 10.68 -8.31 3.14
CA ALA A 77 11.87 -9.08 2.83
C ALA A 77 11.76 -10.46 3.47
N ASN A 78 12.23 -11.47 2.75
CA ASN A 78 12.40 -12.81 3.27
C ASN A 78 13.76 -13.34 2.82
N GLY A 79 14.69 -13.44 3.77
CA GLY A 79 16.10 -13.73 3.47
C GLY A 79 16.78 -12.63 2.62
N GLU A 80 17.88 -13.01 1.97
CA GLU A 80 18.74 -12.06 1.24
C GLU A 80 18.29 -11.77 -0.19
N THR A 81 17.45 -12.61 -0.80
CA THR A 81 17.12 -12.51 -2.24
C THR A 81 15.67 -12.11 -2.51
N GLN A 82 14.75 -12.34 -1.57
CA GLN A 82 13.34 -12.05 -1.79
C GLN A 82 12.99 -10.65 -1.30
N ARG A 83 12.38 -9.83 -2.15
CA ARG A 83 11.93 -8.46 -1.84
C ARG A 83 10.54 -8.19 -2.36
N VAL A 84 9.81 -7.42 -1.58
CA VAL A 84 8.56 -6.80 -1.99
C VAL A 84 8.67 -5.32 -1.64
N ILE A 85 8.38 -4.46 -2.60
CA ILE A 85 8.31 -3.02 -2.39
C ILE A 85 6.98 -2.56 -2.93
N ASP A 86 6.22 -1.81 -2.15
CA ASP A 86 5.06 -1.10 -2.68
C ASP A 86 5.02 0.35 -2.21
N SER A 87 4.31 1.17 -2.98
CA SER A 87 4.07 2.57 -2.67
C SER A 87 2.61 2.89 -2.84
N TRP A 88 2.09 3.76 -1.98
CA TRP A 88 0.69 4.14 -1.95
C TRP A 88 0.58 5.65 -1.83
N VAL A 89 -0.23 6.27 -2.69
CA VAL A 89 -0.54 7.70 -2.63
C VAL A 89 -2.04 7.89 -2.65
N ILE A 90 -2.57 8.58 -1.65
CA ILE A 90 -3.99 8.92 -1.53
C ILE A 90 -4.16 10.37 -1.96
N HIS A 91 -4.73 10.57 -3.15
CA HIS A 91 -5.01 11.89 -3.70
C HIS A 91 -6.18 12.56 -2.96
N PRO A 92 -6.21 13.89 -2.80
CA PRO A 92 -7.32 14.60 -2.13
C PRO A 92 -8.71 14.33 -2.71
N THR A 93 -8.81 13.91 -3.97
CA THR A 93 -10.05 13.53 -4.64
C THR A 93 -10.58 12.15 -4.23
N GLY A 94 -9.86 11.42 -3.36
CA GLY A 94 -10.18 10.04 -2.98
C GLY A 94 -9.67 8.99 -3.96
N THR A 95 -8.93 9.38 -5.00
CA THR A 95 -8.22 8.44 -5.87
C THR A 95 -6.99 7.89 -5.15
N VAL A 96 -6.73 6.59 -5.28
CA VAL A 96 -5.54 5.95 -4.69
C VAL A 96 -4.66 5.41 -5.81
N LEU A 97 -3.39 5.76 -5.80
CA LEU A 97 -2.39 5.25 -6.72
C LEU A 97 -1.50 4.28 -5.96
N MET A 98 -1.28 3.09 -6.50
CA MET A 98 -0.42 2.09 -5.91
C MET A 98 0.52 1.50 -6.96
N SER A 99 1.78 1.34 -6.60
CA SER A 99 2.71 0.49 -7.35
C SER A 99 3.30 -0.58 -6.44
N LYS A 100 3.58 -1.76 -6.99
CA LYS A 100 4.18 -2.87 -6.26
C LYS A 100 5.15 -3.63 -7.14
N THR A 101 6.30 -3.99 -6.59
CA THR A 101 7.27 -4.88 -7.20
C THR A 101 7.55 -6.04 -6.27
N ILE A 102 7.54 -7.25 -6.81
CA ILE A 102 7.86 -8.51 -6.13
C ILE A 102 9.03 -9.13 -6.89
N SER A 103 10.08 -9.54 -6.18
CA SER A 103 11.27 -10.17 -6.76
C SER A 103 11.81 -11.27 -5.84
N GLY A 104 12.32 -12.35 -6.44
CA GLY A 104 12.92 -13.49 -5.74
C GLY A 104 11.92 -14.56 -5.29
N TYR A 105 10.68 -14.50 -5.77
CA TYR A 105 9.58 -15.41 -5.49
C TYR A 105 9.15 -16.25 -6.72
N GLY A 106 9.92 -16.22 -7.80
CA GLY A 106 9.68 -17.01 -9.02
C GLY A 106 8.40 -16.55 -9.73
N ASN A 107 7.42 -17.44 -9.94
CA ASN A 107 6.19 -17.10 -10.66
C ASN A 107 5.37 -15.93 -10.07
N MET A 108 5.64 -15.49 -8.83
CA MET A 108 5.03 -14.30 -8.22
C MET A 108 5.79 -13.00 -8.51
N ASP A 109 7.00 -13.09 -9.06
CA ASP A 109 7.80 -11.94 -9.47
C ASP A 109 7.02 -11.12 -10.47
N SER A 110 6.83 -9.87 -10.11
CA SER A 110 5.92 -9.01 -10.86
C SER A 110 6.12 -7.55 -10.52
N THR A 111 5.69 -6.69 -11.44
CA THR A 111 5.41 -5.30 -11.13
C THR A 111 3.95 -4.98 -11.42
N LYS A 112 3.34 -4.11 -10.61
CA LYS A 112 1.92 -3.76 -10.63
C LYS A 112 1.78 -2.25 -10.53
N ALA A 113 0.87 -1.68 -11.31
CA ALA A 113 0.50 -0.27 -11.26
C ALA A 113 -1.02 -0.13 -11.26
N PHE A 114 -1.59 0.15 -10.09
CA PHE A 114 -3.02 0.13 -9.85
C PHE A 114 -3.56 1.50 -9.43
N VAL A 115 -4.81 1.73 -9.80
CA VAL A 115 -5.64 2.83 -9.34
C VAL A 115 -6.82 2.24 -8.57
N GLY A 116 -7.18 2.84 -7.45
CA GLY A 116 -8.41 2.54 -6.74
C GLY A 116 -9.02 3.78 -6.12
N LYS A 117 -9.93 3.55 -5.17
CA LYS A 117 -10.74 4.61 -4.56
C LYS A 117 -10.84 4.44 -3.06
N VAL A 118 -10.75 5.55 -2.35
CA VAL A 118 -11.20 5.66 -0.96
C VAL A 118 -12.70 5.45 -0.95
N LYS A 119 -13.13 4.38 -0.28
CA LYS A 119 -14.54 4.05 -0.07
C LYS A 119 -15.12 4.83 1.08
N ARG A 120 -14.33 5.02 2.14
CA ARG A 120 -14.66 5.82 3.33
C ARG A 120 -13.41 6.08 4.16
N LYS A 121 -13.49 7.07 5.05
CA LYS A 121 -12.56 7.16 6.18
C LYS A 121 -12.97 6.18 7.29
N CYS A 122 -12.01 5.82 8.14
CA CYS A 122 -12.32 5.41 9.51
C CYS A 122 -11.85 6.55 10.45
#